data_AF-A0A4R2LDJ3-F1
#
_entry.id   AF-A0A4R2LDJ3-F1
#
_cell.length_a   1.000
_cell.length_b   1.000
_cell.length_c   1.000
_cell.angle_alpha   90.00
_cell.angle_beta   90.00
_cell.angle_gamma   90.00
#
_symmetry.space_group_name_H-M   'P 1'
#
loop_
_entity.id
_entity.type
_entity.pdbx_description
1 polymer ?
#
loop_
_entity_poly.entity_id
_entity_poly.type
_entity_poly.pdbx_seq_one_letter_code
_entity_poly.pdbx_strand_id
1 'polypeptide(L)'
;MAAEYEFEQKELLEKVKEEEKQLSEMEQKSVDMRLLLQGLRAFTDMRELTPTIINKLIRRIDIHNPEKKHAHKSVKVDIYSTAVGLVSLPDEQEIRKMMEQIRSASQPPKQLTA
;
A
#
# COMPACT_ATOMS: atom_id res chain seq x y z
N MET A 1 -39.67 -19.04 18.25
CA MET A 1 -38.85 -20.22 17.92
C MET A 1 -38.47 -20.27 16.44
N ALA A 2 -39.27 -20.78 15.49
CA ALA A 2 -38.81 -20.92 14.08
C ALA A 2 -38.43 -19.59 13.39
N ALA A 3 -39.22 -18.52 13.59
CA ALA A 3 -38.96 -17.22 12.99
C ALA A 3 -37.70 -16.51 13.56
N GLU A 4 -37.32 -16.81 14.80
CA GLU A 4 -36.10 -16.25 15.41
C GLU A 4 -34.85 -16.90 14.80
N TYR A 5 -34.89 -18.21 14.54
CA TYR A 5 -33.82 -18.91 13.86
C TYR A 5 -33.65 -18.48 12.40
N GLU A 6 -34.75 -18.25 11.66
CA GLU A 6 -34.66 -17.73 10.29
C GLU A 6 -34.07 -16.31 10.24
N PHE A 7 -34.41 -15.48 11.23
CA PHE A 7 -33.84 -14.14 11.35
C PHE A 7 -32.34 -14.18 11.64
N GLU A 8 -31.92 -14.99 12.63
CA GLU A 8 -30.51 -15.18 12.99
C GLU A 8 -29.69 -15.73 11.82
N GLN A 9 -30.24 -16.69 11.08
CA GLN A 9 -29.57 -17.28 9.91
C GLN A 9 -29.34 -16.24 8.80
N LYS A 10 -30.32 -15.34 8.59
CA LYS A 10 -30.20 -14.25 7.61
C LYS A 10 -29.17 -13.21 8.04
N GLU A 11 -29.12 -12.86 9.33
CA GLU A 11 -28.08 -11.96 9.86
C GLU A 11 -26.68 -12.56 9.74
N LEU A 12 -26.53 -13.86 10.02
CA LEU A 12 -25.26 -14.56 9.86
C LEU A 12 -24.79 -14.55 8.40
N LEU A 13 -25.68 -14.81 7.45
CA LEU A 13 -25.35 -14.79 6.03
C LEU A 13 -24.86 -13.40 5.56
N GLU A 14 -25.52 -12.33 6.00
CA GLU A 14 -25.06 -10.96 5.68
C GLU A 14 -23.71 -10.64 6.34
N LYS A 15 -23.48 -11.08 7.58
CA LYS A 15 -22.18 -10.92 8.25
C LYS A 15 -21.06 -11.64 7.51
N VAL A 16 -21.27 -12.91 7.15
CA VAL A 16 -20.29 -13.70 6.39
C VAL A 16 -19.95 -13.00 5.09
N LYS A 17 -20.95 -12.51 4.36
CA LYS A 17 -20.75 -11.81 3.09
C LYS A 17 -19.94 -10.51 3.25
N GLU A 18 -20.20 -9.74 4.30
CA GLU A 18 -19.43 -8.52 4.59
C GLU A 18 -17.99 -8.86 5.00
N GLU A 19 -17.78 -9.88 5.83
CA GLU A 19 -16.46 -10.34 6.23
C GLU A 19 -15.65 -10.88 5.03
N GLU A 20 -16.27 -11.66 4.15
CA GLU A 20 -15.65 -12.14 2.90
C GLU A 20 -15.21 -11.00 1.99
N LYS A 21 -16.05 -9.96 1.87
CA LYS A 21 -15.71 -8.76 1.10
C LYS A 21 -14.54 -8.02 1.73
N GLN A 22 -14.55 -7.82 3.05
CA GLN A 22 -13.44 -7.17 3.77
C GLN A 22 -12.14 -7.96 3.63
N LEU A 23 -12.21 -9.29 3.74
CA LEU A 23 -11.06 -10.17 3.54
C LEU A 23 -10.49 -10.02 2.12
N SER A 24 -11.35 -10.04 1.10
CA SER A 24 -10.93 -9.87 -0.30
C SER A 24 -10.26 -8.50 -0.52
N GLU A 25 -10.81 -7.44 0.05
CA GLU A 25 -10.21 -6.10 -0.02
C GLU A 25 -8.84 -6.05 0.69
N MET A 26 -8.69 -6.74 1.83
CA MET A 26 -7.42 -6.83 2.56
C MET A 26 -6.38 -7.64 1.78
N GLU A 27 -6.78 -8.76 1.17
CA GLU A 27 -5.90 -9.56 0.31
C GLU A 27 -5.41 -8.75 -0.88
N GLN A 28 -6.31 -8.04 -1.57
CA GLN A 28 -5.95 -7.18 -2.69
C GLN A 28 -4.95 -6.08 -2.27
N LYS A 29 -5.21 -5.39 -1.15
CA LYS A 29 -4.27 -4.40 -0.59
C LYS A 29 -2.89 -5.01 -0.28
N SER A 30 -2.86 -6.25 0.21
CA SER A 30 -1.60 -6.93 0.52
C SER A 30 -0.80 -7.25 -0.75
N VAL A 31 -1.47 -7.64 -1.84
CA VAL A 31 -0.85 -7.89 -3.15
C VAL A 31 -0.30 -6.59 -3.74
N ASP A 32 -1.10 -5.52 -3.71
CA ASP A 32 -0.69 -4.20 -4.17
C ASP A 32 0.56 -3.70 -3.42
N MET A 33 0.62 -3.93 -2.10
CA MET A 33 1.77 -3.58 -1.27
C MET A 33 3.02 -4.38 -1.65
N ARG A 34 2.90 -5.69 -1.91
CA ARG A 34 4.04 -6.51 -2.35
C ARG A 34 4.58 -6.03 -3.69
N LEU A 35 3.70 -5.72 -4.63
CA LEU A 35 4.08 -5.20 -5.95
C LEU A 35 4.74 -3.82 -5.85
N LEU A 36 4.23 -2.96 -4.97
CA LEU A 36 4.83 -1.67 -4.66
C LEU A 36 6.25 -1.82 -4.08
N LEU A 37 6.43 -2.65 -3.05
CA LEU A 37 7.73 -2.88 -2.42
C LEU A 37 8.73 -3.52 -3.39
N GLN A 38 8.27 -4.45 -4.23
CA GLN A 38 9.09 -5.04 -5.28
C GLN A 38 9.52 -3.97 -6.31
N GLY A 39 8.60 -3.10 -6.71
CA GLY A 39 8.90 -1.93 -7.53
C GLY A 39 9.97 -1.07 -6.85
N LEU A 40 9.72 -0.59 -5.64
CA LEU A 40 10.63 0.29 -4.90
C LEU A 40 12.02 -0.33 -4.66
N ARG A 41 12.13 -1.64 -4.39
CA ARG A 41 13.41 -2.35 -4.28
C ARG A 41 14.18 -2.41 -5.60
N ALA A 42 13.50 -2.45 -6.74
CA ALA A 42 14.19 -2.30 -8.03
C ALA A 42 14.72 -0.87 -8.25
N PHE A 43 14.29 0.09 -7.42
CA PHE A 43 14.64 1.50 -7.51
C PHE A 43 15.46 2.02 -6.32
N THR A 44 15.99 1.16 -5.45
CA THR A 44 16.78 1.58 -4.27
C THR A 44 18.09 2.30 -4.60
N ASP A 45 18.57 2.25 -5.85
CA ASP A 45 19.72 3.06 -6.33
C ASP A 45 19.29 4.37 -7.01
N MET A 46 18.00 4.69 -7.05
CA MET A 46 17.49 5.80 -7.84
C MET A 46 17.56 7.13 -7.09
N ARG A 47 18.23 8.11 -7.71
CA ARG A 47 18.40 9.47 -7.17
C ARG A 47 17.23 10.41 -7.52
N GLU A 48 16.38 10.04 -8.47
CA GLU A 48 15.29 10.88 -8.99
C GLU A 48 13.98 10.12 -9.18
N LEU A 49 12.86 10.80 -8.95
CA LEU A 49 11.52 10.26 -9.14
C LEU A 49 11.18 10.26 -10.64
N THR A 50 11.21 9.10 -11.30
CA THR A 50 10.84 9.01 -12.72
C THR A 50 9.34 8.86 -12.93
N PRO A 51 8.79 9.31 -14.08
CA PRO A 51 7.37 9.13 -14.40
C PRO A 51 6.90 7.68 -14.33
N THR A 52 7.76 6.73 -14.70
CA THR A 52 7.52 5.29 -14.59
C THR A 52 7.25 4.85 -13.15
N ILE A 53 8.00 5.40 -12.19
CA ILE A 53 7.80 5.14 -10.76
C ILE A 53 6.53 5.83 -10.28
N ILE A 54 6.34 7.10 -10.62
CA ILE A 54 5.14 7.86 -10.24
C ILE A 54 3.88 7.10 -10.65
N ASN A 55 3.84 6.54 -11.85
CA ASN A 55 2.70 5.74 -12.34
C ASN A 55 2.45 4.49 -11.50
N LYS A 56 3.49 3.88 -10.92
CA LYS A 56 3.34 2.74 -10.00
C LYS A 56 2.89 3.15 -8.60
N LEU A 57 3.12 4.40 -8.20
CA LEU A 57 2.72 4.94 -6.90
C LEU A 57 1.26 5.44 -6.88
N ILE A 58 0.65 5.64 -8.05
CA ILE A 58 -0.73 6.13 -8.18
C ILE A 58 -1.70 4.95 -8.21
N ARG A 59 -2.68 4.97 -7.30
CA ARG A 59 -3.78 4.00 -7.24
C ARG A 59 -4.84 4.31 -8.28
N ARG A 60 -5.28 5.57 -8.34
CA ARG A 60 -6.24 6.06 -9.33
C ARG A 60 -6.15 7.58 -9.48
N ILE A 61 -6.67 8.08 -10.58
CA ILE A 61 -6.79 9.51 -10.89
C ILE A 61 -8.25 9.79 -11.19
N ASP A 62 -8.89 10.60 -10.36
CA ASP A 62 -10.28 11.02 -10.55
C ASP A 62 -10.28 12.39 -11.25
N ILE A 63 -10.78 12.42 -12.48
CA ILE A 63 -10.87 13.64 -13.31
C ILE A 63 -12.30 14.15 -13.23
N HIS A 64 -12.47 15.37 -12.76
CA HIS A 64 -13.79 15.98 -12.59
C HIS A 64 -14.24 16.71 -13.84
N ASN A 65 -15.52 17.11 -13.86
CA ASN A 65 -16.02 17.96 -14.91
C ASN A 65 -15.32 19.34 -14.90
N PRO A 66 -15.10 19.92 -16.09
CA PRO A 66 -14.48 21.23 -16.19
C PRO A 66 -15.37 22.32 -15.59
N GLU A 67 -14.82 23.10 -14.68
CA GLU A 67 -15.44 24.30 -14.15
C GLU A 67 -15.00 25.52 -14.97
N LYS A 68 -15.94 26.43 -15.25
CA LYS A 68 -15.64 27.75 -15.82
C LYS A 68 -15.58 28.77 -14.71
N LYS A 69 -14.42 29.39 -14.48
CA LYS A 69 -14.27 30.58 -13.65
C LYS A 69 -13.67 31.69 -14.48
N HIS A 70 -14.36 32.83 -14.55
CA HIS A 70 -13.91 34.07 -15.21
C HIS A 70 -13.15 33.86 -16.53
N ALA A 71 -13.83 33.27 -17.52
CA ALA A 71 -13.32 32.96 -18.86
C ALA A 71 -12.31 31.81 -18.99
N HIS A 72 -11.77 31.26 -17.90
CA HIS A 72 -10.88 30.10 -17.93
C HIS A 72 -11.62 28.81 -17.59
N LYS A 73 -11.30 27.74 -18.33
CA LYS A 73 -11.82 26.39 -18.12
C LYS A 73 -10.75 25.60 -17.34
N SER A 74 -11.06 25.21 -16.11
CA SER A 74 -10.18 24.42 -15.25
C SER A 74 -10.80 23.05 -14.99
N VAL A 75 -10.01 21.99 -15.02
CA VAL A 75 -10.43 20.64 -14.65
C VAL A 75 -9.79 20.30 -13.31
N LYS A 76 -10.59 19.97 -12.30
CA LYS A 76 -10.08 19.44 -11.03
C LYS A 76 -9.63 17.99 -11.25
N VAL A 77 -8.45 17.66 -10.74
CA VAL A 77 -7.89 16.30 -10.77
C VAL A 77 -7.53 15.90 -9.34
N ASP A 78 -8.13 14.82 -8.85
CA ASP A 78 -7.80 14.23 -7.56
C ASP A 78 -6.94 12.96 -7.79
N ILE A 79 -5.70 12.95 -7.28
CA ILE A 79 -4.76 11.83 -7.45
C ILE A 79 -4.68 11.05 -6.14
N TYR A 80 -5.04 9.77 -6.19
CA TYR A 80 -4.98 8.87 -5.05
C TYR A 80 -3.72 8.01 -5.16
N SER A 81 -2.82 8.13 -4.20
CA SER A 81 -1.57 7.37 -4.18
C SER A 81 -1.71 6.12 -3.32
N THR A 82 -1.17 5.00 -3.79
CA THR A 82 -1.21 3.70 -3.08
C THR A 82 -0.37 3.71 -1.80
N ALA A 83 0.66 4.56 -1.73
CA ALA A 83 1.70 4.52 -0.69
C ALA A 83 1.59 5.60 0.42
N VAL A 84 0.60 6.51 0.34
CA VAL A 84 0.51 7.62 1.31
C VAL A 84 0.10 7.09 2.68
N GLY A 85 0.95 7.33 3.69
CA GLY A 85 0.72 6.92 5.09
C GLY A 85 1.23 5.51 5.44
N LEU A 86 1.85 4.79 4.51
CA LEU A 86 2.31 3.40 4.73
C LEU A 86 3.74 3.28 5.25
N VAL A 87 4.53 4.35 5.15
CA VAL A 87 5.90 4.38 5.65
C VAL A 87 6.01 5.64 6.52
N SER A 88 6.14 5.46 7.83
CA SER A 88 6.74 6.51 8.66
C SER A 88 8.20 6.61 8.25
N LEU A 89 8.70 7.82 8.05
CA LEU A 89 10.14 8.02 7.91
C LEU A 89 10.78 7.41 9.16
N PRO A 90 11.66 6.39 9.03
CA PRO A 90 12.24 5.74 10.18
C PRO A 90 13.05 6.76 10.96
N ASP A 91 12.98 6.68 12.28
CA ASP A 91 13.78 7.56 13.13
C ASP A 91 15.28 7.22 13.03
N GLU A 92 16.14 8.08 13.57
CA GLU A 92 17.58 7.89 13.48
C GLU A 92 18.05 6.57 14.13
N GLN A 93 17.34 6.08 15.16
CA GLN A 93 17.67 4.83 15.82
C GLN A 93 17.29 3.62 14.97
N GLU A 94 16.13 3.68 14.32
CA GLU A 94 15.65 2.67 13.38
C GLU A 94 16.59 2.57 12.17
N ILE A 95 17.02 3.70 11.61
CA ILE A 95 18.00 3.74 10.52
C ILE A 95 19.32 3.09 10.95
N ARG A 96 19.84 3.43 12.15
CA ARG A 96 21.08 2.85 12.68
C ARG A 96 20.98 1.32 12.84
N LYS A 97 19.88 0.83 13.42
CA LYS A 97 19.63 -0.62 13.57
C LYS A 97 19.55 -1.33 12.22
N MET A 98 18.86 -0.76 11.24
CA MET A 98 18.78 -1.33 9.89
C MET A 98 20.16 -1.40 9.22
N MET A 99 20.97 -0.35 9.33
CA MET A 99 22.34 -0.35 8.78
C MET A 99 23.22 -1.42 9.45
N GLU A 100 23.07 -1.61 10.76
CA GLU A 100 23.83 -2.62 11.50
C GLU A 100 23.42 -4.05 11.12
N GLN A 101 22.13 -4.29 10.87
CA GLN A 101 21.61 -5.56 10.35
C GLN A 101 22.09 -5.87 8.93
N ILE A 102 22.12 -4.87 8.03
CA ILE A 102 22.66 -5.06 6.68
C ILE A 102 24.16 -5.37 6.74
N ARG A 103 24.89 -4.72 7.64
CA ARG A 103 26.33 -4.95 7.85
C ARG A 103 26.61 -6.33 8.43
N SER A 104 25.79 -6.84 9.35
CA SER A 104 25.96 -8.18 9.90
C SER A 104 25.57 -9.27 8.90
N ALA A 105 24.53 -9.05 8.09
CA ALA A 105 24.10 -9.98 7.04
C ALA A 105 25.07 -10.07 5.86
N SER A 106 25.92 -9.06 5.66
CA SER A 106 26.96 -9.04 4.61
C SER A 106 28.32 -9.56 5.07
N GLN A 107 28.49 -9.90 6.35
CA GLN A 107 29.71 -10.55 6.84
C GLN A 107 29.67 -12.06 6.52
N PRO A 108 30.68 -12.61 5.83
CA PRO A 108 30.77 -14.05 5.66
C PRO A 108 30.89 -14.72 7.04
N PRO A 109 30.24 -15.87 7.27
CA PRO A 109 30.30 -16.57 8.54
C PRO A 109 31.77 -16.79 8.90
N LYS A 110 32.17 -16.31 10.08
CA LYS A 110 33.52 -16.57 10.62
C LYS A 110 33.66 -18.08 10.70
N GLN A 111 34.51 -18.66 9.84
CA GLN A 111 34.85 -20.07 9.94
C GLN A 111 35.40 -20.30 11.35
N LEU A 112 34.79 -21.23 12.08
CA LEU A 112 35.34 -21.75 13.33
C LEU A 112 36.63 -22.47 12.96
N THR A 113 37.77 -21.85 13.24
CA THR A 113 39.05 -22.56 13.25
C THR A 113 39.08 -23.39 14.53
N ALA A 114 39.13 -24.72 14.36
CA ALA A 114 39.29 -25.71 15.43
C ALA A 114 40.69 -25.64 16.06
#